data_AF-A0A956ANA1-F1
#
_entry.id   AF-A0A956ANA1-F1
#
_cell.length_a   1.000
_cell.length_b   1.000
_cell.length_c   1.000
_cell.angle_alpha   90.00
_cell.angle_beta   90.00
_cell.angle_gamma   90.00
#
_symmetry.space_group_name_H-M   'P 1'
#
loop_
_entity.id
_entity.type
_entity.pdbx_description
1 polymer ?
#
loop_
_entity_poly.entity_id
_entity_poly.type
_entity_poly.pdbx_seq_one_letter_code
_entity_poly.pdbx_strand_id
1 'polypeptide(L)'
;MAVGDDEREAENAYYVYTLQRLGRALPGARVTFLLDYLQRHPAGAHNRHVAERLERALDALPDTPLRAGLTHRYRALRDPLLPPLSQGERG
;
A
#
# COMPACT_ATOMS: atom_id res chain seq x y z
N MET A 1 12.59 -22.67 15.30
CA MET A 1 11.77 -21.55 14.80
C MET A 1 12.44 -21.09 13.52
N ALA A 2 11.78 -21.27 12.38
CA ALA A 2 12.32 -20.84 11.10
C ALA A 2 12.18 -19.32 11.03
N VAL A 3 13.27 -18.62 10.69
CA VAL A 3 13.34 -17.14 10.63
C VAL A 3 12.21 -16.53 9.77
N GLY A 4 11.71 -17.27 8.77
CA GLY A 4 10.62 -16.83 7.91
C GLY A 4 9.21 -16.83 8.51
N ASP A 5 8.94 -17.57 9.60
CA ASP A 5 7.63 -17.54 10.26
C ASP A 5 7.46 -16.28 11.12
N ASP A 6 8.55 -15.81 11.74
CA ASP A 6 8.56 -14.61 12.59
C ASP A 6 8.39 -13.33 11.77
N GLU A 7 9.09 -13.21 10.63
CA GLU A 7 8.95 -12.06 9.73
C GLU A 7 7.55 -11.97 9.13
N ARG A 8 6.93 -13.12 8.80
CA ARG A 8 5.56 -13.16 8.27
C ARG A 8 4.51 -12.87 9.33
N GLU A 9 4.73 -13.31 10.56
CA GLU A 9 3.86 -12.96 11.69
C GLU A 9 3.94 -11.47 12.02
N ALA A 10 5.15 -10.88 12.00
CA ALA A 10 5.38 -9.46 12.18
C ALA A 10 4.74 -8.62 11.04
N GLU A 11 4.87 -9.05 9.78
CA GLU A 11 4.17 -8.44 8.63
C GLU A 11 2.66 -8.46 8.86
N ASN A 12 2.09 -9.61 9.20
CA ASN A 12 0.66 -9.75 9.39
C ASN A 12 0.13 -8.89 10.55
N ALA A 13 0.86 -8.83 11.67
CA ALA A 13 0.55 -7.95 12.78
C ALA A 13 0.57 -6.47 12.34
N TYR A 14 1.58 -6.07 11.56
CA TYR A 14 1.68 -4.71 11.04
C TYR A 14 0.58 -4.38 10.02
N TYR A 15 0.20 -5.34 9.18
CA TYR A 15 -0.91 -5.21 8.24
C TYR A 15 -2.23 -4.98 8.97
N VAL A 16 -2.54 -5.82 9.97
CA VAL A 16 -3.75 -5.68 10.80
C VAL A 16 -3.76 -4.35 11.54
N TYR A 17 -2.62 -3.91 12.08
CA TYR A 17 -2.49 -2.60 12.70
C TYR A 17 -2.75 -1.44 11.71
N THR A 18 -2.20 -1.56 10.50
CA THR A 18 -2.43 -0.60 9.41
C THR A 18 -3.91 -0.50 9.10
N LEU A 19 -4.61 -1.64 8.92
CA LEU A 19 -6.06 -1.66 8.66
C LEU A 19 -6.88 -0.99 9.77
N GLN A 20 -6.55 -1.23 11.04
CA GLN A 20 -7.22 -0.59 12.16
C GLN A 20 -7.06 0.94 12.14
N ARG A 21 -5.88 1.42 11.77
CA ARG A 21 -5.63 2.87 11.60
C ARG A 21 -6.42 3.45 10.43
N LEU A 22 -6.55 2.73 9.32
CA LEU A 22 -7.30 3.20 8.15
C LEU A 22 -8.78 3.47 8.47
N GLY A 23 -9.39 2.63 9.30
CA GLY A 23 -10.80 2.79 9.70
C GLY A 23 -11.08 4.11 10.43
N ARG A 24 -10.06 4.70 11.07
CA ARG A 24 -10.18 5.95 11.85
C ARG A 24 -9.51 7.15 11.18
N ALA A 25 -8.78 6.94 10.09
CA ALA A 25 -7.96 7.96 9.46
C ALA A 25 -8.74 8.82 8.44
N LEU A 26 -8.33 10.09 8.33
CA LEU A 26 -8.73 10.99 7.24
C LEU A 26 -8.23 10.46 5.88
N PRO A 27 -8.91 10.79 4.76
CA PRO A 27 -8.57 10.25 3.43
C PRO A 27 -7.10 10.39 3.04
N GLY A 28 -6.47 11.56 3.27
CA GLY A 28 -5.05 11.75 2.97
C GLY A 28 -4.13 10.90 3.86
N ALA A 29 -4.46 10.77 5.14
CA ALA A 29 -3.69 9.95 6.08
C ALA A 29 -3.79 8.45 5.76
N ARG A 30 -4.92 7.99 5.20
CA ARG A 30 -5.09 6.59 4.74
C ARG A 30 -4.05 6.23 3.69
N VAL A 31 -3.84 7.11 2.71
CA VAL A 31 -2.83 6.91 1.66
C VAL A 31 -1.42 6.85 2.27
N THR A 32 -1.11 7.73 3.22
CA THR A 32 0.19 7.71 3.91
C THR A 32 0.46 6.41 4.66
N PHE A 33 -0.53 5.86 5.38
CA PHE A 33 -0.37 4.59 6.09
C PHE A 33 -0.15 3.40 5.14
N LEU A 34 -0.87 3.37 4.02
CA LEU A 34 -0.68 2.33 3.00
C LEU A 34 0.69 2.44 2.31
N LEU A 35 1.17 3.66 2.06
CA LEU A 35 2.52 3.90 1.53
C LEU A 35 3.60 3.42 2.51
N ASP A 36 3.46 3.73 3.80
CA ASP A 36 4.40 3.32 4.84
C ASP A 36 4.48 1.79 4.95
N TYR A 37 3.35 1.08 4.82
CA TYR A 37 3.34 -0.38 4.77
C TYR A 37 4.22 -0.92 3.63
N LEU A 38 4.01 -0.44 2.39
CA LEU A 38 4.75 -0.88 1.22
C LEU A 38 6.25 -0.55 1.32
N GLN A 39 6.60 0.55 2.00
CA GLN A 39 8.00 0.92 2.27
C GLN A 39 8.67 -0.03 3.26
N ARG A 40 7.93 -0.48 4.29
CA ARG A 40 8.47 -1.37 5.34
C ARG A 40 8.53 -2.83 4.92
N HIS A 41 7.57 -3.26 4.10
CA HIS A 41 7.45 -4.65 3.66
C HIS A 41 7.49 -4.74 2.13
N PRO A 42 8.63 -4.48 1.48
CA PRO A 42 8.74 -4.48 0.01
C PRO A 42 8.39 -5.81 -0.66
N ALA A 43 8.55 -6.93 0.06
CA ALA A 43 8.17 -8.28 -0.39
C ALA A 43 7.01 -8.88 0.43
N GLY A 44 6.22 -8.04 1.11
CA GLY A 44 5.12 -8.48 1.97
C GLY A 44 4.05 -9.25 1.19
N ALA A 45 3.53 -10.32 1.81
CA ALA A 45 2.46 -11.14 1.26
C ALA A 45 1.18 -10.33 0.95
N HIS A 46 0.93 -9.23 1.69
CA HIS A 46 -0.24 -8.38 1.48
C HIS A 46 -0.03 -7.19 0.53
N ASN A 47 1.14 -7.05 -0.11
CA ASN A 47 1.47 -5.87 -0.93
C ASN A 47 0.48 -5.61 -2.06
N ARG A 48 0.01 -6.66 -2.73
CA ARG A 48 -1.02 -6.53 -3.78
C ARG A 48 -2.30 -5.91 -3.23
N HIS A 49 -2.79 -6.40 -2.10
CA HIS A 49 -4.03 -5.89 -1.50
C HIS A 49 -3.87 -4.45 -1.00
N VAL A 50 -2.70 -4.13 -0.44
CA VAL A 50 -2.36 -2.79 0.02
C VAL A 50 -2.27 -1.82 -1.16
N ALA A 51 -1.66 -2.22 -2.26
CA ALA A 51 -1.57 -1.43 -3.49
C ALA A 51 -2.97 -1.14 -4.08
N GLU A 52 -3.83 -2.16 -4.19
CA GLU A 52 -5.21 -1.97 -4.67
C GLU A 52 -6.02 -1.02 -3.78
N ARG A 53 -5.86 -1.12 -2.46
CA ARG A 53 -6.50 -0.18 -1.52
C ARG A 53 -5.95 1.23 -1.66
N LEU A 54 -4.65 1.36 -1.88
CA LEU A 54 -3.99 2.64 -2.06
C LEU A 54 -4.47 3.32 -3.33
N GLU A 55 -4.61 2.59 -4.44
CA GLU A 55 -5.18 3.11 -5.69
C GLU A 55 -6.61 3.63 -5.49
N ARG A 56 -7.47 2.87 -4.79
CA ARG A 56 -8.83 3.32 -4.44
C ARG A 56 -8.82 4.54 -3.52
N ALA A 57 -7.89 4.60 -2.56
CA ALA A 57 -7.77 5.73 -1.65
C ALA A 57 -7.29 7.00 -2.37
N LEU A 58 -6.37 6.88 -3.33
CA LEU A 58 -5.92 7.98 -4.20
C LEU A 58 -7.01 8.45 -5.16
N ASP A 59 -7.83 7.53 -5.68
CA ASP A 59 -8.96 7.86 -6.55
C ASP A 59 -10.06 8.64 -5.80
N ALA A 60 -10.29 8.30 -4.53
CA ALA A 60 -11.24 8.99 -3.68
C ALA A 60 -10.78 10.39 -3.20
N LEU A 61 -9.53 10.78 -3.44
CA LEU A 61 -9.04 12.12 -3.07
C LEU A 61 -9.45 13.16 -4.13
N PRO A 62 -9.83 14.38 -3.71
CA PRO A 62 -10.06 15.47 -4.65
C PRO A 62 -8.78 15.78 -5.43
N ASP A 63 -8.95 16.23 -6.68
CA ASP A 63 -7.84 16.58 -7.55
C ASP A 63 -7.12 17.83 -7.02
N THR A 64 -6.06 17.58 -6.26
CA THR A 64 -5.35 18.57 -5.46
C THR A 64 -3.84 18.32 -5.58
N PRO A 65 -3.00 19.33 -5.32
CA PRO A 65 -1.54 19.15 -5.28
C PRO A 65 -1.11 18.04 -4.30
N LEU A 66 -1.87 17.83 -3.23
CA LEU A 66 -1.66 16.73 -2.28
C LEU A 66 -1.83 15.36 -2.94
N ARG A 67 -2.91 15.16 -3.71
CA ARG A 67 -3.15 13.92 -4.48
C ARG A 67 -2.02 13.67 -5.48
N ALA A 68 -1.59 14.71 -6.20
CA ALA A 68 -0.48 14.61 -7.15
C ALA A 68 0.83 14.16 -6.46
N GLY A 69 1.17 14.77 -5.32
CA GLY A 69 2.36 14.39 -4.54
C GLY A 69 2.30 12.95 -4.02
N LEU A 70 1.15 12.52 -3.50
CA LEU A 70 0.94 11.15 -3.02
C LEU A 70 0.98 10.12 -4.15
N THR A 71 0.41 10.45 -5.32
CA THR A 71 0.45 9.61 -6.52
C THR A 71 1.88 9.46 -7.04
N HIS A 72 2.65 10.53 -7.06
CA HIS A 72 4.06 10.49 -7.44
C HIS A 72 4.86 9.57 -6.50
N ARG A 73 4.67 9.71 -5.18
CA ARG A 73 5.32 8.83 -4.19
C ARG A 73 4.92 7.37 -4.34
N TYR A 74 3.65 7.09 -4.62
CA TYR A 74 3.19 5.72 -4.91
C TYR A 74 3.88 5.14 -6.13
N ARG A 75 3.94 5.88 -7.25
CA ARG A 75 4.61 5.42 -8.47
C ARG A 75 6.08 5.10 -8.24
N ALA A 76 6.80 5.96 -7.51
CA ALA A 76 8.21 5.74 -7.18
C ALA A 76 8.45 4.47 -6.35
N LEU A 77 7.48 4.04 -5.52
CA LEU A 77 7.56 2.80 -4.75
C LEU A 77 7.12 1.57 -5.55
N ARG A 78 6.14 1.74 -6.44
CA ARG A 78 5.60 0.66 -7.26
C ARG A 78 6.61 0.20 -8.30
N ASP A 79 7.32 1.13 -8.95
CA ASP A 79 8.26 0.85 -10.03
C ASP A 79 9.34 -0.21 -9.67
N PRO A 80 9.99 -0.15 -8.49
CA PRO A 80 10.95 -1.18 -8.07
C PRO A 80 10.37 -2.40 -7.33
N LEU A 81 9.17 -2.30 -6.71
CA LEU A 81 8.69 -3.31 -5.75
C LEU A 81 7.49 -4.14 -6.24
N LEU A 82 6.71 -3.61 -7.17
CA LEU A 82 5.47 -4.23 -7.65
C LEU A 82 5.43 -4.06 -9.17
N PRO A 83 5.89 -5.06 -9.96
CA PRO A 83 5.73 -5.01 -11.41
C PRO A 83 4.26 -4.74 -11.73
N PRO A 84 3.96 -4.06 -12.86
CA PRO A 84 2.60 -3.63 -13.16
C PRO A 84 1.65 -4.80 -12.92
N LEU A 85 0.62 -4.57 -12.09
CA LEU A 85 -0.57 -5.41 -12.09
C LEU A 85 -1.01 -5.37 -13.54
N SER A 86 -0.63 -6.38 -14.34
CA SER A 86 -0.90 -6.37 -15.76
C SER A 86 -2.34 -5.97 -15.90
N GLN A 87 -2.56 -4.87 -16.62
CA GLN A 87 -3.83 -4.61 -17.27
C GLN A 87 -4.27 -5.98 -17.76
N GLY A 88 -5.38 -6.48 -17.23
CA GLY A 88 -5.91 -7.77 -17.64
C GLY A 88 -5.79 -7.84 -19.15
N GLU A 89 -5.23 -8.95 -19.62
CA GLU A 89 -5.28 -9.40 -21.00
C GLU A 89 -6.48 -8.74 -21.68
N ARG A 90 -6.24 -7.70 -22.48
CA ARG A 90 -7.23 -7.21 -23.43
C ARG A 90 -7.33 -8.30 -24.49
N GLY A 91 -8.15 -9.31 -24.20
CA GLY A 91 -8.74 -10.22 -25.19
C GLY A 91 -10.08 -9.68 -25.62
#